data_AF-A0A958M6E8-F1
#
_entry.id   AF-A0A958M6E8-F1
#
_cell.length_a   1.000
_cell.length_b   1.000
_cell.length_c   1.000
_cell.angle_alpha   90.00
_cell.angle_beta   90.00
_cell.angle_gamma   90.00
#
_symmetry.space_group_name_H-M   'P 1'
#
loop_
_entity.id
_entity.type
_entity.pdbx_description
1 polymer ?
#
loop_
_entity_poly.entity_id
_entity_poly.type
_entity_poly.pdbx_seq_one_letter_code
_entity_poly.pdbx_strand_id
1 'polypeptide(L)'
;THSSSLKADAWHHRSDAITSVMAFIGISIALIFGEGYETADDWAALFASAFILYNSYLIFRPALGEIMDEHQYDDLIQEIRQTSLEVDGILGTEKCFIRKSGMKYHVDLHAIVDAKINKKKGHWIAHNLKDYLRKQIPNLGHVLIHIEPHEYTYGSK
;
A
#
# COMPACT_ATOMS: atom_id res chain seq x y z
N THR A 1 -1.27 16.22 4.21
CA THR A 1 -0.20 15.60 5.02
C THR A 1 -0.68 14.24 5.54
N HIS A 2 -0.71 13.22 4.68
CA HIS A 2 -1.04 11.83 5.05
C HIS A 2 0.16 10.94 4.72
N SER A 3 1.26 11.12 5.45
CA SER A 3 2.48 10.33 5.24
C SER A 3 2.33 8.98 5.92
N SER A 4 2.46 7.89 5.14
CA SER A 4 2.55 6.53 5.66
C SER A 4 3.71 6.39 6.64
N SER A 5 4.81 7.11 6.41
CA SER A 5 5.94 7.17 7.34
C SER A 5 5.53 7.80 8.67
N LEU A 6 4.79 8.92 8.68
CA LEU A 6 4.36 9.56 9.94
C LEU A 6 3.30 8.72 10.69
N LYS A 7 2.41 8.03 9.96
CA LYS A 7 1.43 7.11 10.55
C LYS A 7 2.09 5.85 11.08
N ALA A 8 3.08 5.31 10.36
CA ALA A 8 3.91 4.21 10.82
C ALA A 8 4.68 4.62 12.08
N ASP A 9 5.34 5.77 12.09
CA ASP A 9 6.10 6.28 13.24
C ASP A 9 5.20 6.50 14.46
N ALA A 10 3.99 7.03 14.26
CA ALA A 10 2.99 7.16 15.33
C ALA A 10 2.50 5.81 15.85
N TRP A 11 2.35 4.80 14.99
CA TRP A 11 1.99 3.44 15.39
C TRP A 11 3.14 2.71 16.08
N HIS A 12 4.37 2.93 15.63
CA HIS A 12 5.60 2.47 16.25
C HIS A 12 5.73 3.03 17.67
N HIS A 13 5.61 4.35 17.84
CA HIS A 13 5.63 4.97 19.16
C HIS A 13 4.50 4.47 20.08
N ARG A 14 3.31 4.22 19.54
CA ARG A 14 2.21 3.62 20.32
C ARG A 14 2.52 2.19 20.73
N SER A 15 3.07 1.38 19.83
CA SER A 15 3.43 -0.01 20.09
C SER A 15 4.57 -0.11 21.13
N ASP A 16 5.57 0.77 21.03
CA ASP A 16 6.67 0.87 22.00
C ASP A 16 6.18 1.33 23.38
N ALA A 17 5.26 2.31 23.42
CA ALA A 17 4.66 2.76 24.66
C ALA A 17 3.83 1.64 25.33
N ILE A 18 3.04 0.89 24.56
CA ILE A 18 2.27 -0.26 25.08
C ILE A 18 3.20 -1.35 25.59
N THR A 19 4.26 -1.67 24.84
CA THR A 19 5.25 -2.68 25.22
C THR A 19 6.01 -2.27 26.50
N SER A 20 6.32 -0.97 26.63
CA SER A 20 6.97 -0.42 27.84
C SER A 20 6.05 -0.45 29.06
N VAL A 21 4.75 -0.17 28.88
CA VAL A 21 3.75 -0.27 29.96
C VAL A 21 3.57 -1.72 30.41
N MET A 22 3.53 -2.67 29.47
CA MET A 22 3.45 -4.09 29.79
C MET A 22 4.67 -4.58 30.56
N ALA A 23 5.88 -4.17 30.14
CA ALA A 23 7.11 -4.48 30.86
C ALA A 23 7.14 -3.86 32.27
N PHE A 24 6.70 -2.61 32.42
CA PHE A 24 6.59 -1.92 33.70
C PHE A 24 5.64 -2.64 34.67
N ILE A 25 4.47 -3.09 34.17
CA ILE A 25 3.52 -3.86 34.98
C ILE A 25 4.13 -5.20 35.42
N GLY A 26 4.81 -5.92 34.52
CA GLY A 26 5.48 -7.18 34.84
C GLY A 26 6.53 -7.04 35.95
N ILE A 27 7.42 -6.05 35.81
CA ILE A 27 8.46 -5.75 36.81
C ILE A 27 7.85 -5.30 38.14
N SER A 28 6.80 -4.48 38.11
CA SER A 28 6.13 -4.00 39.33
C SER A 28 5.48 -5.14 40.10
N ILE A 29 4.86 -6.11 39.42
CA ILE A 29 4.26 -7.29 40.05
C ILE A 29 5.35 -8.18 40.67
N ALA A 30 6.46 -8.41 39.95
CA ALA A 30 7.58 -9.21 40.46
C ALA A 30 8.21 -8.61 41.73
N LEU A 31 8.37 -7.27 41.77
CA LEU A 31 8.95 -6.57 42.93
C LEU A 31 8.03 -6.50 44.15
N ILE A 32 6.70 -6.43 43.95
CA ILE A 32 5.74 -6.27 45.04
C ILE A 32 5.44 -7.61 45.74
N PHE A 33 5.46 -8.74 45.03
CA PHE A 33 4.91 -9.99 45.56
C PHE A 33 5.92 -10.98 46.18
N GLY A 34 7.24 -10.82 45.99
CA GLY A 34 8.27 -11.47 46.82
C GLY A 34 8.26 -13.02 46.88
N GLU A 35 9.00 -13.60 47.85
CA GLU A 35 9.39 -15.03 47.94
C GLU A 35 8.21 -16.02 47.75
N GLY A 36 8.37 -16.94 46.79
CA GLY A 36 7.36 -17.90 46.33
C GLY A 36 6.88 -17.65 44.90
N TYR A 37 7.08 -16.44 44.37
CA TYR A 37 6.78 -16.04 42.99
C TYR A 37 8.04 -15.92 42.11
N GLU A 38 9.16 -16.58 42.45
CA GLU A 38 10.43 -16.50 41.69
C GLU A 38 10.25 -16.85 40.20
N THR A 39 9.38 -17.83 39.90
CA THR A 39 9.06 -18.23 38.52
C THR A 39 8.09 -17.28 37.81
N ALA A 40 7.45 -16.36 38.55
CA ALA A 40 6.53 -15.39 37.96
C ALA A 40 7.26 -14.36 37.09
N ASP A 41 8.53 -14.05 37.40
CA ASP A 41 9.38 -13.22 36.55
C ASP A 41 9.69 -13.91 35.21
N ASP A 42 10.02 -15.20 35.23
CA ASP A 42 10.24 -16.01 34.01
C ASP A 42 8.99 -16.06 33.12
N TRP A 43 7.81 -16.27 33.72
CA TRP A 43 6.54 -16.25 32.99
C TRP A 43 6.22 -14.87 32.43
N ALA A 44 6.43 -13.81 33.22
CA ALA A 44 6.23 -12.43 32.76
C ALA A 44 7.18 -12.09 31.60
N ALA A 45 8.45 -12.51 31.67
CA ALA A 45 9.43 -12.34 30.60
C ALA A 45 9.05 -13.13 29.34
N LEU A 46 8.54 -14.36 29.48
CA LEU A 46 8.05 -15.16 28.36
C LEU A 46 6.86 -14.48 27.67
N PHE A 47 5.86 -14.02 28.42
CA PHE A 47 4.72 -13.28 27.87
C PHE A 47 5.15 -11.96 27.20
N ALA A 48 6.07 -11.22 27.81
CA ALA A 48 6.62 -10.00 27.23
C ALA A 48 7.35 -10.29 25.91
N SER A 49 8.18 -11.33 25.86
CA SER A 49 8.91 -11.72 24.64
C SER A 49 7.97 -12.15 23.51
N ALA A 50 6.91 -12.92 23.82
CA ALA A 50 5.89 -13.29 22.84
C ALA A 50 5.14 -12.06 22.29
N PHE A 51 4.84 -11.09 23.17
CA PHE A 51 4.19 -9.84 22.78
C PHE A 51 5.09 -8.96 21.90
N ILE A 52 6.39 -8.88 22.22
CA ILE A 52 7.40 -8.20 21.39
C ILE A 52 7.47 -8.85 20.02
N LEU A 53 7.61 -10.18 19.95
CA LEU A 53 7.68 -10.92 18.68
C LEU A 53 6.42 -10.71 17.83
N TYR A 54 5.24 -10.71 18.45
CA TYR A 54 3.98 -10.44 17.75
C TYR A 54 3.94 -9.03 17.15
N ASN A 55 4.33 -8.00 17.90
CA ASN A 55 4.39 -6.63 17.39
C ASN A 55 5.46 -6.47 16.30
N SER A 56 6.64 -7.08 16.48
CA SER A 56 7.69 -7.11 15.46
C SER A 56 7.16 -7.73 14.17
N TYR A 57 6.43 -8.85 14.24
CA TYR A 57 5.81 -9.47 13.06
C TYR A 57 4.77 -8.56 12.41
N LEU A 58 3.91 -7.91 13.19
CA LEU A 58 2.86 -7.01 12.69
C LEU A 58 3.45 -5.82 11.93
N ILE A 59 4.59 -5.30 12.37
CA ILE A 59 5.33 -4.21 11.72
C ILE A 59 6.09 -4.72 10.49
N PHE A 60 6.75 -5.87 10.61
CA PHE A 60 7.63 -6.39 9.57
C PHE A 60 6.87 -6.95 8.37
N ARG A 61 5.70 -7.55 8.59
CA ARG A 61 4.89 -8.18 7.52
C ARG A 61 4.47 -7.20 6.41
N PRO A 62 3.92 -6.00 6.71
CA PRO A 62 3.64 -4.99 5.68
C PRO A 62 4.89 -4.54 4.92
N ALA A 63 6.02 -4.32 5.61
CA ALA A 63 7.27 -3.90 4.99
C ALA A 63 7.80 -4.96 4.01
N LEU A 64 7.71 -6.25 4.38
CA LEU A 64 8.02 -7.35 3.46
C LEU A 64 7.05 -7.40 2.26
N GLY A 65 5.75 -7.18 2.48
CA GLY A 65 4.76 -7.11 1.40
C GLY A 65 5.06 -6.00 0.39
N GLU A 66 5.50 -4.83 0.87
CA GLU A 66 5.94 -3.73 0.01
C GLU A 66 7.21 -4.09 -0.79
N ILE A 67 8.18 -4.83 -0.19
CA ILE A 67 9.41 -5.27 -0.89
C ILE A 67 9.12 -6.36 -1.93
N MET A 68 8.19 -7.25 -1.64
CA MET A 68 7.84 -8.37 -2.51
C MET A 68 6.89 -7.98 -3.66
N ASP A 69 6.55 -6.69 -3.81
CA ASP A 69 5.52 -6.21 -4.73
C ASP A 69 4.21 -7.03 -4.61
N GLU A 70 3.83 -7.36 -3.38
CA GLU A 70 2.58 -8.08 -3.10
C GLU A 70 1.42 -7.23 -3.63
N HIS A 71 0.51 -7.84 -4.40
CA HIS A 71 -0.64 -7.17 -5.02
C HIS A 71 -1.61 -6.65 -3.95
N GLN A 72 -1.30 -5.51 -3.34
CA GLN A 72 -2.08 -4.89 -2.27
C GLN A 72 -2.92 -3.70 -2.76
N TYR A 73 -2.98 -3.46 -4.08
CA TYR A 73 -3.55 -2.23 -4.65
C TYR A 73 -4.83 -2.47 -5.47
N ASP A 74 -5.53 -3.59 -5.29
CA ASP A 74 -6.69 -3.96 -6.10
C ASP A 74 -7.78 -2.88 -6.11
N ASP A 75 -8.09 -2.28 -4.96
CA ASP A 75 -9.05 -1.17 -4.85
C ASP A 75 -8.62 0.04 -5.68
N LEU A 76 -7.34 0.41 -5.62
CA LEU A 76 -6.78 1.54 -6.39
C LEU A 76 -6.71 1.22 -7.88
N ILE A 77 -6.41 -0.03 -8.25
CA ILE A 77 -6.46 -0.50 -9.64
C ILE A 77 -7.88 -0.34 -10.17
N GLN A 78 -8.89 -0.78 -9.41
CA GLN A 78 -10.29 -0.67 -9.80
C GLN A 78 -10.73 0.79 -9.93
N GLU A 79 -10.33 1.65 -8.99
CA GLU A 79 -10.58 3.09 -9.03
C GLU A 79 -9.97 3.73 -10.29
N ILE A 80 -8.71 3.43 -10.61
CA ILE A 80 -8.04 3.94 -11.82
C ILE A 80 -8.75 3.46 -13.08
N ARG A 81 -9.10 2.18 -13.16
CA ARG A 81 -9.79 1.60 -14.33
C ARG A 81 -11.14 2.28 -14.54
N GLN A 82 -11.92 2.47 -13.48
CA GLN A 82 -13.23 3.11 -13.56
C GLN A 82 -13.12 4.59 -13.95
N THR A 83 -12.22 5.32 -13.28
CA THR A 83 -11.96 6.74 -13.56
C THR A 83 -11.45 6.95 -14.99
N SER A 84 -10.70 5.99 -15.54
CA SER A 84 -10.18 6.07 -16.90
C SER A 84 -11.28 6.05 -17.96
N LEU A 85 -12.39 5.35 -17.70
CA LEU A 85 -13.54 5.26 -18.61
C LEU A 85 -14.34 6.57 -18.70
N GLU A 86 -14.12 7.51 -17.79
CA GLU A 86 -14.77 8.83 -17.80
C GLU A 86 -14.13 9.78 -18.83
N VAL A 87 -12.96 9.42 -19.38
CA VAL A 87 -12.23 10.23 -20.34
C VAL A 87 -12.65 9.87 -21.77
N ASP A 88 -13.09 10.87 -22.52
CA ASP A 88 -13.51 10.68 -23.92
C ASP A 88 -12.39 10.08 -24.78
N GLY A 89 -12.75 9.07 -25.57
CA GLY A 89 -11.83 8.31 -26.42
C GLY A 89 -11.18 7.09 -25.76
N ILE A 90 -11.37 6.86 -24.46
CA ILE A 90 -10.99 5.62 -23.79
C ILE A 90 -12.14 4.61 -23.87
N LEU A 91 -11.86 3.44 -24.46
CA LEU A 91 -12.83 2.35 -24.60
C LEU A 91 -12.71 1.31 -23.48
N GLY A 92 -11.54 1.25 -22.84
CA GLY A 92 -11.22 0.25 -21.84
C GLY A 92 -9.79 0.37 -21.35
N THR A 93 -9.42 -0.52 -20.43
CA THR A 93 -8.04 -0.68 -19.96
C THR A 93 -7.73 -2.17 -19.89
N GLU A 94 -6.51 -2.55 -20.23
CA GLU A 94 -6.07 -3.95 -20.17
C GLU A 94 -5.25 -4.19 -18.89
N LYS A 95 -4.03 -3.66 -18.87
CA LYS A 95 -3.07 -3.77 -17.77
C LYS A 95 -3.03 -2.49 -16.96
N CYS A 96 -2.96 -2.63 -15.65
CA CYS A 96 -2.78 -1.52 -14.72
C CYS A 96 -1.85 -2.00 -13.60
N PHE A 97 -0.56 -1.67 -13.71
CA PHE A 97 0.42 -1.98 -12.68
C PHE A 97 0.65 -0.77 -11.79
N ILE A 98 0.66 -1.00 -10.49
CA ILE A 98 0.88 0.03 -9.50
C ILE A 98 2.08 -0.36 -8.65
N ARG A 99 3.01 0.58 -8.51
CA ARG A 99 4.10 0.49 -7.54
C ARG A 99 4.08 1.73 -6.65
N LYS A 100 4.38 1.56 -5.37
CA LYS A 100 4.48 2.69 -4.43
C LYS A 100 5.94 3.15 -4.34
N SER A 101 6.15 4.46 -4.43
CA SER A 101 7.46 5.10 -4.25
C SER A 101 7.31 6.23 -3.24
N GLY A 102 7.78 5.99 -2.01
CA GLY A 102 7.57 6.89 -0.88
C GLY A 102 6.08 7.10 -0.59
N MET A 103 5.61 8.33 -0.74
CA MET A 103 4.21 8.72 -0.50
C MET A 103 3.34 8.74 -1.76
N LYS A 104 3.89 8.41 -2.93
CA LYS A 104 3.17 8.49 -4.21
C LYS A 104 3.09 7.13 -4.88
N TYR A 105 2.05 6.95 -5.68
CA TYR A 105 1.89 5.77 -6.52
C TYR A 105 2.38 6.07 -7.93
N HIS A 106 3.13 5.13 -8.49
CA HIS A 106 3.51 5.13 -9.90
C HIS A 106 2.67 4.07 -10.62
N VAL A 107 2.07 4.46 -11.73
CA VAL A 107 1.12 3.64 -12.48
C VAL A 107 1.64 3.44 -13.89
N ASP A 108 1.58 2.20 -14.36
CA ASP A 108 1.72 1.83 -15.78
C ASP A 108 0.39 1.29 -16.27
N LEU A 109 -0.26 2.02 -17.17
CA LEU A 109 -1.62 1.77 -17.62
C LEU A 109 -1.66 1.54 -19.13
N HIS A 110 -2.22 0.42 -19.56
CA HIS A 110 -2.55 0.15 -20.95
C HIS A 110 -4.00 0.55 -21.19
N ALA A 111 -4.20 1.64 -21.92
CA ALA A 111 -5.51 2.19 -22.23
C ALA A 111 -5.91 1.87 -23.67
N ILE A 112 -7.13 1.37 -23.84
CA ILE A 112 -7.66 0.90 -25.12
C ILE A 112 -8.38 2.06 -25.81
N VAL A 113 -8.06 2.30 -27.08
CA VAL A 113 -8.68 3.34 -27.92
C VAL A 113 -9.08 2.80 -29.29
N ASP A 114 -9.89 3.54 -30.04
CA ASP A 114 -10.27 3.16 -31.41
C ASP A 114 -9.04 3.07 -32.34
N ALA A 115 -8.86 1.94 -33.03
CA ALA A 115 -7.75 1.68 -33.93
C ALA A 115 -7.66 2.66 -35.12
N LYS A 116 -8.76 3.34 -35.45
CA LYS A 116 -8.85 4.29 -36.57
C LYS A 116 -8.28 5.67 -36.22
N ILE A 117 -7.96 5.93 -34.95
CA ILE A 117 -7.38 7.23 -34.57
C ILE A 117 -5.93 7.34 -35.05
N ASN A 118 -5.53 8.56 -35.42
CA ASN A 118 -4.13 8.81 -35.73
C ASN A 118 -3.27 8.90 -34.46
N LYS A 119 -1.95 8.74 -34.64
CA LYS A 119 -0.96 8.79 -33.54
C LYS A 119 -1.03 10.08 -32.71
N LYS A 120 -1.32 11.22 -33.34
CA LYS A 120 -1.42 12.52 -32.65
C LYS A 120 -2.62 12.56 -31.70
N LYS A 121 -3.77 12.04 -32.14
CA LYS A 121 -4.98 11.94 -31.31
C LYS A 121 -4.78 10.94 -30.17
N GLY A 122 -4.12 9.81 -30.43
CA GLY A 122 -3.74 8.86 -29.37
C GLY A 122 -2.84 9.49 -28.29
N HIS A 123 -1.82 10.24 -28.70
CA HIS A 123 -0.96 10.96 -27.75
C HIS A 123 -1.74 12.02 -26.93
N TRP A 124 -2.69 12.71 -27.56
CA TRP A 124 -3.53 13.69 -26.87
C TRP A 124 -4.47 13.01 -25.86
N ILE A 125 -5.11 11.90 -26.22
CA ILE A 125 -5.97 11.10 -25.32
C ILE A 125 -5.14 10.60 -24.13
N ALA A 126 -3.94 10.07 -24.37
CA ALA A 126 -3.03 9.64 -23.30
C ALA A 126 -2.69 10.79 -22.35
N HIS A 127 -2.40 11.98 -22.87
CA HIS A 127 -2.09 13.15 -22.04
C HIS A 127 -3.30 13.58 -21.22
N ASN A 128 -4.48 13.64 -21.83
CA ASN A 128 -5.72 14.00 -21.17
C ASN A 128 -6.07 13.00 -20.06
N LEU A 129 -5.94 11.70 -20.31
CA LEU A 129 -6.16 10.65 -19.32
C LEU A 129 -5.18 10.78 -18.14
N LYS A 130 -3.89 11.01 -18.43
CA LYS A 130 -2.86 11.23 -17.39
C LYS A 130 -3.24 12.38 -16.45
N ASP A 131 -3.63 13.51 -17.04
CA ASP A 131 -3.94 14.72 -16.28
C ASP A 131 -5.26 14.56 -15.50
N TYR A 132 -6.24 13.87 -16.09
CA TYR A 132 -7.51 13.54 -15.44
C TYR A 132 -7.30 12.64 -14.22
N LEU A 133 -6.57 11.53 -14.36
CA LEU A 133 -6.27 10.62 -13.27
C LEU A 133 -5.52 11.32 -12.12
N ARG A 134 -4.53 12.15 -12.43
CA ARG A 134 -3.80 12.91 -11.41
C ARG A 134 -4.65 13.96 -10.69
N LYS A 135 -5.70 14.46 -11.34
CA LYS A 135 -6.65 15.40 -10.75
C LYS A 135 -7.63 14.68 -9.80
N GLN A 136 -8.13 13.50 -10.20
CA GLN A 136 -9.09 12.74 -9.41
C GLN A 136 -8.44 11.98 -8.24
N ILE A 137 -7.19 11.52 -8.42
CA ILE A 137 -6.46 10.71 -7.44
C ILE A 137 -5.15 11.45 -7.08
N PRO A 138 -5.16 12.36 -6.07
CA PRO A 138 -4.04 13.27 -5.79
C PRO A 138 -2.73 12.59 -5.39
N ASN A 139 -2.79 11.33 -4.96
CA ASN A 139 -1.62 10.53 -4.55
C ASN A 139 -0.91 9.86 -5.75
N LEU A 140 -1.44 9.98 -6.97
CA LEU A 140 -0.76 9.53 -8.19
C LEU A 140 0.42 10.44 -8.52
N GLY A 141 1.62 9.87 -8.46
CA GLY A 141 2.87 10.55 -8.82
C GLY A 141 3.14 10.50 -10.31
N HIS A 142 3.75 9.41 -10.76
CA HIS A 142 4.09 9.19 -12.17
C HIS A 142 3.06 8.24 -12.80
N VAL A 143 2.47 8.63 -13.93
CA VAL A 143 1.53 7.79 -14.67
C VAL A 143 2.05 7.65 -16.09
N LEU A 144 2.41 6.43 -16.47
CA LEU A 144 2.77 6.05 -17.83
C LEU A 144 1.54 5.43 -18.49
N ILE A 145 1.22 5.86 -19.70
CA ILE A 145 0.07 5.35 -20.45
C ILE A 145 0.56 4.83 -21.79
N HIS A 146 0.35 3.53 -22.01
CA HIS A 146 0.46 2.90 -23.32
C HIS A 146 -0.91 2.85 -23.96
N ILE A 147 -0.97 3.23 -25.23
CA ILE A 147 -2.20 3.22 -26.02
C ILE A 147 -2.24 1.94 -26.83
N GLU A 148 -3.25 1.12 -26.56
CA GLU A 148 -3.54 -0.12 -27.28
C GLU A 148 -4.74 0.09 -28.21
N PRO A 149 -4.69 -0.35 -29.47
CA PRO A 149 -5.85 -0.31 -30.34
C PRO A 149 -6.88 -1.37 -29.93
N HIS A 150 -8.18 -1.07 -30.01
CA HIS A 150 -9.28 -1.97 -29.64
C HIS A 150 -9.29 -3.33 -30.38
N GLU A 151 -8.61 -3.44 -31.52
CA GLU A 151 -8.45 -4.71 -32.24
C GLU A 151 -7.35 -5.61 -31.66
N TYR A 152 -6.52 -5.12 -30.73
CA TYR A 152 -5.47 -5.88 -30.06
C TYR A 152 -6.07 -6.76 -28.95
N THR A 153 -6.75 -7.83 -29.35
CA THR A 153 -7.11 -8.94 -28.46
C THR A 153 -5.98 -9.97 -28.49
N TYR A 154 -4.92 -9.76 -27.70
CA TYR A 154 -3.96 -10.82 -27.40
C TYR A 154 -4.09 -11.26 -25.94
N GLY A 155 -5.01 -12.21 -25.72
CA GLY A 155 -4.99 -13.08 -24.54
C GLY A 155 -5.79 -12.61 -23.33
N SER A 156 -7.12 -12.61 -23.42
CA SER A 156 -7.92 -12.96 -22.24
C SER A 156 -7.83 -14.48 -22.03
N LYS A 157 -7.01 -14.88 -21.06
CA LYS A 157 -7.16 -16.14 -20.32
C LYS A 157 -7.30 -15.81 -18.85
#